data_AF-A0A0D0D549-F1
#
_entry.id   AF-A0A0D0D549-F1
#
_cell.length_a   1.000
_cell.length_b   1.000
_cell.length_c   1.000
_cell.angle_alpha   90.00
_cell.angle_beta   90.00
_cell.angle_gamma   90.00
#
_symmetry.space_group_name_H-M   'P 1'
#
loop_
_entity.id
_entity.type
_entity.pdbx_description
1 polymer ?
#
loop_
_entity_poly.entity_id
_entity_poly.type
_entity_poly.pdbx_seq_one_letter_code
_entity_poly.pdbx_strand_id
1 'polypeptide(L)'
;MHRRRKKPNWPMANLDALTKFFWFLEIHPSLQLPLGERIILTYASHVHLDWHWELKAGSGYNISVINSCLLDTISRDVEGHDND
;
A
#
# COMPACT_ATOMS: atom_id res chain seq x y z
N MET A 1 8.47 -4.33 33.86
CA MET A 1 8.55 -5.40 32.84
C MET A 1 8.59 -4.77 31.45
N HIS A 2 9.76 -4.63 30.82
CA HIS A 2 9.85 -4.12 29.45
C HIS A 2 9.59 -5.28 28.48
N ARG A 3 8.47 -5.24 27.75
CA ARG A 3 8.23 -6.16 26.64
C ARG A 3 9.31 -5.90 25.58
N ARG A 4 10.34 -6.77 25.51
CA ARG A 4 11.18 -6.86 24.33
C ARG A 4 10.26 -7.19 23.15
N ARG A 5 9.93 -6.21 22.32
CA ARG A 5 9.26 -6.47 21.04
C ARG A 5 10.23 -7.34 20.24
N LYS A 6 9.91 -8.63 20.08
CA LYS A 6 10.59 -9.48 19.09
C LYS A 6 10.43 -8.78 17.75
N LYS A 7 11.53 -8.48 17.06
CA LYS A 7 11.46 -8.02 15.68
C LYS A 7 10.67 -9.09 14.90
N PRO A 8 9.67 -8.70 14.09
CA PRO A 8 9.04 -9.66 13.20
C PRO A 8 10.16 -10.28 12.36
N ASN A 9 10.29 -11.62 12.39
CA ASN A 9 11.32 -12.32 11.61
C ASN A 9 10.82 -12.47 10.16
N TRP A 10 10.48 -11.34 9.54
CA TRP A 10 9.99 -11.33 8.16
C TRP A 10 11.13 -11.69 7.20
N PRO A 11 10.86 -12.52 6.20
CA PRO A 11 11.81 -12.78 5.12
C PRO A 11 12.31 -11.48 4.50
N MET A 12 13.60 -11.42 4.14
CA MET A 12 14.19 -10.24 3.48
C MET A 12 13.45 -9.86 2.19
N ALA A 13 12.89 -10.84 1.48
CA ALA A 13 12.05 -10.62 0.31
C ALA A 13 10.83 -9.73 0.59
N ASN A 14 10.23 -9.83 1.78
CA ASN A 14 9.07 -9.02 2.16
C ASN A 14 9.47 -7.58 2.48
N LEU A 15 10.67 -7.38 3.04
CA LEU A 15 11.22 -6.04 3.27
C LEU A 15 11.56 -5.37 1.94
N ASP A 16 12.18 -6.10 1.01
CA ASP A 16 12.48 -5.60 -0.34
C ASP A 16 11.20 -5.26 -1.12
N ALA A 17 10.18 -6.11 -1.07
CA ALA A 17 8.88 -5.84 -1.69
C ALA A 17 8.22 -4.58 -1.09
N LEU A 18 8.31 -4.37 0.22
CA LEU A 18 7.77 -3.18 0.89
C LEU A 18 8.53 -1.91 0.48
N THR A 19 9.86 -1.96 0.38
CA THR A 19 10.66 -0.83 -0.11
C THR A 19 10.30 -0.49 -1.56
N LYS A 20 10.21 -1.50 -2.44
CA LYS A 20 9.81 -1.30 -3.83
C LYS A 20 8.40 -0.73 -3.96
N PHE A 21 7.47 -1.18 -3.13
CA PHE A 21 6.11 -0.68 -3.12
C PHE A 21 6.06 0.84 -2.90
N PHE A 22 6.70 1.35 -1.84
CA PHE A 22 6.71 2.80 -1.59
C PHE A 22 7.45 3.58 -2.68
N TRP A 23 8.57 3.04 -3.18
CA TRP A 23 9.28 3.65 -4.30
C TRP A 23 8.40 3.78 -5.55
N PHE A 24 7.67 2.73 -5.91
CA PHE A 24 6.77 2.76 -7.07
C PHE A 24 5.59 3.72 -6.90
N LEU A 25 5.09 3.88 -5.67
CA LEU A 25 4.05 4.87 -5.39
C LEU A 25 4.56 6.30 -5.48
N GLU A 26 5.79 6.56 -5.04
CA GLU A 26 6.43 7.89 -5.09
C GLU A 26 6.65 8.40 -6.52
N ILE A 27 6.81 7.49 -7.48
CA ILE A 27 6.97 7.83 -8.91
C ILE A 27 5.73 7.51 -9.75
N HIS A 28 4.59 7.18 -9.11
CA HIS A 28 3.41 6.73 -9.85
C HIS A 28 2.76 7.88 -10.63
N PRO A 29 2.35 7.67 -11.92
CA PRO A 29 1.72 8.71 -12.72
C PRO A 29 0.46 9.33 -12.10
N SER A 30 -0.28 8.57 -11.28
CA SER A 30 -1.48 9.08 -10.59
C SER A 30 -1.21 10.25 -9.65
N LEU A 31 0.03 10.49 -9.23
CA LEU A 31 0.38 11.71 -8.47
C LEU A 31 0.12 12.99 -9.26
N GLN A 32 0.08 12.92 -10.60
CA GLN A 32 -0.19 14.06 -11.47
C GLN A 32 -1.69 14.35 -11.66
N LEU A 33 -2.56 13.48 -11.13
CA LEU A 33 -4.00 13.67 -11.20
C LEU A 33 -4.46 14.71 -10.16
N PRO A 34 -5.63 15.35 -10.37
CA PRO A 34 -6.33 16.03 -9.29
C PRO A 34 -6.50 15.08 -8.10
N LEU A 35 -6.19 15.56 -6.89
CA LEU A 35 -6.21 14.74 -5.67
C LEU A 35 -5.24 13.54 -5.70
N GLY A 36 -4.24 13.52 -6.58
CA GLY A 36 -3.31 12.40 -6.78
C GLY A 36 -2.62 11.92 -5.51
N GLU A 37 -2.20 12.83 -4.63
CA GLU A 37 -1.64 12.49 -3.32
C GLU A 37 -2.65 11.73 -2.44
N ARG A 38 -3.90 12.21 -2.39
CA ARG A 38 -4.98 11.56 -1.61
C ARG A 38 -5.28 10.17 -2.16
N ILE A 39 -5.32 10.02 -3.47
CA ILE A 39 -5.53 8.72 -4.15
C ILE A 39 -4.40 7.74 -3.77
N ILE A 40 -3.14 8.14 -3.92
CA ILE A 40 -1.98 7.29 -3.62
C ILE A 40 -1.93 6.93 -2.13
N LEU A 41 -2.20 7.88 -1.22
CA LEU A 41 -2.22 7.62 0.21
C LEU A 41 -3.34 6.66 0.63
N THR A 42 -4.55 6.81 0.06
CA THR A 42 -5.66 5.88 0.32
C THR A 42 -5.34 4.48 -0.20
N TYR A 43 -4.83 4.38 -1.43
CA TYR A 43 -4.38 3.10 -1.99
C TYR A 43 -3.28 2.44 -1.14
N ALA A 44 -2.24 3.21 -0.77
CA ALA A 44 -1.15 2.72 0.08
C ALA A 44 -1.67 2.17 1.41
N SER A 45 -2.61 2.88 2.03
CA SER A 45 -3.19 2.49 3.32
C SER A 45 -3.98 1.19 3.22
N HIS A 46 -4.81 1.02 2.18
CA HIS A 46 -5.59 -0.20 1.96
C HIS A 46 -4.69 -1.41 1.70
N VAL A 47 -3.76 -1.28 0.75
CA VAL A 47 -2.89 -2.38 0.34
C VAL A 47 -1.90 -2.77 1.44
N HIS A 48 -1.33 -1.79 2.15
CA HIS A 48 -0.41 -2.09 3.25
C HIS A 48 -1.11 -2.78 4.42
N LEU A 49 -2.35 -2.39 4.72
CA LEU A 49 -3.14 -3.06 5.74
C LEU A 49 -3.45 -4.51 5.32
N ASP A 50 -4.03 -4.73 4.14
CA ASP A 50 -4.34 -6.07 3.63
C ASP A 50 -3.12 -6.99 3.62
N TRP A 51 -2.02 -6.51 3.02
CA TRP A 51 -0.76 -7.23 2.98
C TRP A 51 -0.21 -7.59 4.37
N HIS A 52 -0.29 -6.68 5.34
CA HIS A 52 0.17 -6.95 6.70
C HIS A 52 -0.64 -8.08 7.36
N TRP A 53 -1.93 -8.18 7.09
CA TRP A 53 -2.79 -9.24 7.62
C TRP A 53 -2.50 -10.58 6.95
N GLU A 54 -2.38 -10.61 5.62
CA GLU A 54 -1.97 -11.80 4.87
C GLU A 54 -0.58 -12.29 5.29
N LEU A 55 0.36 -11.37 5.49
CA LEU A 55 1.69 -11.70 5.97
C LEU A 55 1.67 -12.34 7.37
N LYS A 56 0.77 -11.89 8.24
CA LYS A 56 0.58 -12.48 9.57
C LYS A 56 -0.08 -13.88 9.50
N ALA A 57 -0.90 -14.14 8.48
CA ALA A 57 -1.52 -15.44 8.21
C ALA A 57 -0.56 -16.44 7.52
N GLY A 58 0.59 -15.97 7.05
CA GLY A 58 1.58 -16.79 6.32
C GLY A 58 1.36 -16.83 4.80
N SER A 59 0.47 -15.99 4.28
CA SER A 59 0.06 -15.88 2.87
C SER A 59 0.46 -14.55 2.22
N GLY A 60 1.39 -13.81 2.82
CA GLY A 60 1.85 -12.52 2.29
C GLY A 60 2.25 -12.60 0.82
N TYR A 61 1.74 -11.66 0.03
CA TYR A 61 2.02 -11.56 -1.40
C TYR A 61 3.10 -10.51 -1.70
N ASN A 62 3.50 -10.40 -2.98
CA ASN A 62 4.42 -9.35 -3.40
C ASN A 62 3.69 -8.01 -3.49
N ILE A 63 3.75 -7.22 -2.41
CA ILE A 63 3.11 -5.90 -2.31
C ILE A 63 3.63 -4.89 -3.36
N SER A 64 4.82 -5.10 -3.93
CA SER A 64 5.38 -4.17 -4.94
C SER A 64 4.61 -4.16 -6.26
N VAL A 65 3.74 -5.14 -6.52
CA VAL A 65 2.91 -5.14 -7.73
C VAL A 65 1.68 -4.25 -7.49
N ILE A 66 1.62 -3.12 -8.20
CA ILE A 66 0.49 -2.21 -8.12
C ILE A 66 -0.75 -2.85 -8.76
N ASN A 67 -1.83 -2.98 -7.98
CA ASN A 67 -3.12 -3.42 -8.45
C ASN A 67 -3.86 -2.24 -9.09
N SER A 68 -3.73 -2.10 -10.40
CA SER A 68 -4.36 -1.01 -11.17
C SER A 68 -5.88 -0.98 -11.01
N CYS A 69 -6.56 -2.13 -10.95
CA CYS A 69 -8.01 -2.17 -10.77
C CYS A 69 -8.45 -1.58 -9.43
N LEU A 70 -7.72 -1.89 -8.36
CA LEU A 70 -7.99 -1.30 -7.04
C LEU A 70 -7.64 0.20 -7.02
N LEU A 71 -6.53 0.58 -7.64
CA LEU A 71 -6.13 1.99 -7.74
C LEU A 71 -7.19 2.81 -8.49
N ASP A 72 -7.68 2.34 -9.64
CA ASP A 72 -8.73 2.99 -10.42
C ASP A 72 -10.05 3.09 -9.64
N THR A 73 -10.38 2.07 -8.86
CA THR A 73 -11.57 2.08 -8.00
C THR A 73 -11.47 3.17 -6.93
N ILE A 74 -10.31 3.28 -6.28
CA ILE A 74 -10.03 4.32 -5.27
C ILE A 74 -9.99 5.71 -5.89
N SER A 75 -9.40 5.87 -7.08
CA SER A 75 -9.41 7.13 -7.81
C SER A 75 -10.83 7.65 -8.01
N ARG A 76 -11.72 6.80 -8.52
CA ARG A 76 -13.13 7.17 -8.75
C ARG A 76 -13.89 7.50 -7.47
N ASP A 77 -13.60 6.79 -6.38
CA ASP A 77 -14.23 7.03 -5.08
C ASP A 77 -13.78 8.38 -4.47
N VAL A 78 -12.48 8.65 -4.51
CA VAL A 78 -11.90 9.91 -4.03
C VAL A 78 -12.40 11.10 -4.85
N GLU A 79 -12.45 10.96 -6.18
CA GLU A 79 -12.99 11.98 -7.07
C GLU A 79 -14.49 12.19 -6.87
N GLY A 80 -15.26 11.13 -6.66
CA GLY A 80 -16.70 11.22 -6.38
C GLY A 80 -17.01 12.00 -5.09
N HIS A 81 -16.23 11.73 -4.03
CA HIS A 81 -16.41 12.36 -2.72
C HIS A 81 -16.01 13.85 -2.65
N ASP A 82 -15.26 14.37 -3.61
CA ASP A 82 -14.88 15.80 -3.66
C ASP A 82 -15.92 16.66 -4.41
N ASN A 83 -16.80 16.02 -5.19
CA ASN A 83 -17.84 16.68 -5.98
C ASN A 83 -19.18 16.87 -5.23
N ASP A 84 -19.27 16.43 -3.98
CA ASP A 84 -20.44 16.56 -3.09
C ASP A 84 -20.23 17.69 -2.05
#